data_AF-A0A357BLQ7-F1
#
_entry.id   AF-A0A357BLQ7-F1
#
_cell.length_a   1.000
_cell.length_b   1.000
_cell.length_c   1.000
_cell.angle_alpha   90.00
_cell.angle_beta   90.00
_cell.angle_gamma   90.00
#
_symmetry.space_group_name_H-M   'P 1'
#
loop_
_entity.id
_entity.type
_entity.pdbx_description
1 polymer ?
#
loop_
_entity_poly.entity_id
_entity_poly.type
_entity_poly.pdbx_seq_one_letter_code
_entity_poly.pdbx_strand_id
1 'polypeptide(L)'
;MATLRNKFHELGNWHNKVSMGSVVTKELLSDPNITKLPEDELRKVLVKAVKNLAKFEEFIVGADKAVDEIKPFVYEKLGGDTEIL
;
A
#
# COMPACT_ATOMS: atom_id res chain seq x y z
N MET A 1 -0.11 7.99 27.16
CA MET A 1 0.48 8.51 25.91
C MET A 1 0.88 7.36 24.99
N ALA A 2 -0.08 6.87 24.21
CA ALA A 2 0.07 5.70 23.33
C ALA A 2 -0.60 5.90 21.96
N THR A 3 -0.74 7.15 21.48
CA THR A 3 -1.53 7.45 20.26
C THR A 3 -0.64 7.64 19.03
N LEU A 4 0.38 8.49 19.08
CA LEU A 4 1.22 8.79 17.91
C LEU A 4 2.11 7.62 17.48
N ARG A 5 2.76 6.95 18.44
CA ARG A 5 3.59 5.76 18.19
C ARG A 5 2.77 4.65 17.51
N ASN A 6 1.52 4.45 17.92
CA ASN A 6 0.64 3.45 17.34
C ASN A 6 0.27 3.80 15.89
N LYS A 7 -0.01 5.08 15.61
CA LYS A 7 -0.26 5.54 14.24
C LYS A 7 0.96 5.37 13.33
N PHE A 8 2.17 5.67 13.81
CA PHE A 8 3.40 5.39 13.05
C PHE A 8 3.61 3.89 12.79
N HIS A 9 3.30 3.03 13.76
CA HIS A 9 3.32 1.58 13.56
C HIS A 9 2.27 1.13 12.53
N GLU A 10 1.07 1.67 12.58
CA GLU A 10 0.02 1.39 11.58
C GLU A 10 0.45 1.84 10.17
N LEU A 11 0.99 3.05 10.03
CA LEU A 11 1.53 3.55 8.77
C LEU A 11 2.64 2.66 8.23
N GLY A 12 3.59 2.27 9.09
CA GLY A 12 4.66 1.34 8.73
C GLY A 12 4.14 -0.03 8.29
N ASN A 13 3.09 -0.54 8.96
CA ASN A 13 2.44 -1.78 8.58
C ASN A 13 1.76 -1.69 7.20
N TRP A 14 1.08 -0.57 6.90
CA TRP A 14 0.50 -0.35 5.57
C TRP A 14 1.58 -0.26 4.50
N HIS A 15 2.64 0.51 4.73
CA HIS A 15 3.78 0.61 3.83
C HIS A 15 4.40 -0.76 3.51
N ASN A 16 4.60 -1.61 4.53
CA ASN A 16 5.13 -2.96 4.34
C ASN A 16 4.19 -3.83 3.49
N LYS A 17 2.88 -3.76 3.73
CA LYS A 17 1.89 -4.51 2.93
C LYS A 17 1.88 -4.05 1.46
N VAL A 18 1.92 -2.73 1.22
CA VAL A 18 2.02 -2.17 -0.14
C VAL A 18 3.34 -2.56 -0.80
N SER A 19 4.46 -2.50 -0.08
CA SER A 19 5.76 -2.90 -0.64
C SER A 19 5.78 -4.38 -1.02
N MET A 20 5.43 -5.28 -0.10
CA MET A 20 5.44 -6.73 -0.36
C MET A 20 4.47 -7.13 -1.45
N GLY A 21 3.24 -6.61 -1.43
CA GLY A 21 2.30 -6.91 -2.48
C GLY A 21 2.87 -6.52 -3.85
N SER A 22 3.53 -5.36 -3.94
CA SER A 22 3.94 -4.77 -5.23
C SER A 22 4.98 -5.65 -5.90
N VAL A 23 5.90 -6.21 -5.11
CA VAL A 23 6.89 -7.19 -5.53
C VAL A 23 6.20 -8.44 -6.04
N VAL A 24 5.29 -9.03 -5.25
CA VAL A 24 4.57 -10.26 -5.65
C VAL A 24 3.75 -10.05 -6.93
N THR A 25 3.10 -8.89 -7.08
CA THR A 25 2.30 -8.58 -8.26
C THR A 25 3.18 -8.36 -9.48
N LYS A 26 4.34 -7.70 -9.30
CA LYS A 26 5.34 -7.53 -10.36
C LYS A 26 5.90 -8.87 -10.80
N GLU A 27 6.27 -9.74 -9.88
CA GLU A 27 6.76 -11.11 -10.18
C GLU A 27 5.70 -11.91 -10.95
N LEU A 28 4.45 -11.87 -10.47
CA LEU A 28 3.34 -12.55 -11.14
C LEU A 28 3.16 -12.08 -12.59
N LEU A 29 3.19 -10.76 -12.83
CA LEU A 29 2.95 -10.19 -14.16
C LEU A 29 4.18 -10.22 -15.08
N SER A 30 5.38 -10.37 -14.52
CA SER A 30 6.63 -10.41 -15.27
C SER A 30 7.04 -11.83 -15.68
N ASP A 31 6.28 -12.87 -15.28
CA ASP A 31 6.55 -14.25 -15.68
C ASP A 31 6.31 -14.43 -17.19
N PRO A 32 7.36 -14.68 -18.00
CA PRO A 32 7.23 -14.85 -19.45
C PRO A 32 6.47 -16.13 -19.84
N ASN A 33 6.23 -17.05 -18.91
CA ASN A 33 5.45 -18.26 -19.16
C ASN A 33 3.97 -18.09 -18.86
N ILE A 34 3.55 -16.95 -18.31
CA ILE A 34 2.14 -16.71 -18.00
C ILE A 34 1.25 -16.80 -19.24
N THR A 35 1.77 -16.39 -20.40
CA THR A 35 1.06 -16.44 -21.69
C THR A 35 1.01 -17.85 -22.30
N LYS A 36 1.75 -18.80 -21.72
CA LYS A 36 1.73 -20.22 -22.12
C LYS A 36 0.79 -21.05 -21.27
N LEU A 37 0.18 -20.46 -20.24
CA LEU A 37 -0.79 -21.15 -19.40
C LEU A 37 -2.08 -21.46 -20.20
N PRO A 38 -2.74 -22.58 -19.91
CA PRO A 38 -4.11 -22.83 -20.36
C PRO A 38 -5.03 -21.66 -19.98
N GLU A 39 -6.06 -21.39 -20.80
CA GLU A 39 -6.93 -20.23 -20.64
C GLU A 39 -7.60 -20.17 -19.25
N ASP A 40 -7.99 -21.32 -18.71
CA ASP A 40 -8.63 -21.41 -17.40
C ASP A 40 -7.66 -21.08 -16.24
N GLU A 41 -6.39 -21.45 -16.36
CA GLU A 41 -5.33 -21.10 -15.41
C GLU A 41 -4.95 -19.63 -15.52
N LEU A 42 -4.79 -19.12 -16.74
CA LEU A 42 -4.54 -17.69 -16.98
C LEU A 42 -5.65 -16.82 -16.39
N ARG A 43 -6.92 -17.21 -16.57
CA ARG A 43 -8.07 -16.52 -15.98
C ARG A 43 -8.01 -16.50 -14.45
N LYS A 44 -7.64 -17.61 -13.81
CA LYS A 44 -7.48 -17.68 -12.34
C LYS A 44 -6.37 -16.74 -11.87
N VAL A 45 -5.24 -16.70 -12.58
CA VAL A 45 -4.11 -15.83 -12.27
C VAL A 45 -4.49 -14.36 -12.41
N LEU A 46 -5.16 -13.97 -13.49
CA LEU A 46 -5.61 -12.60 -13.72
C LEU A 46 -6.65 -12.15 -12.68
N VAL A 47 -7.64 -12.99 -12.36
CA VAL A 47 -8.62 -12.69 -11.29
C VAL A 47 -7.93 -12.50 -9.95
N LYS A 48 -6.91 -13.32 -9.64
CA LYS A 48 -6.11 -13.16 -8.42
C LYS A 48 -5.30 -11.86 -8.45
N ALA A 49 -4.70 -11.51 -9.59
CA ALA A 49 -3.97 -10.25 -9.76
C ALA A 49 -4.87 -9.03 -9.53
N VAL A 50 -6.07 -9.01 -10.13
CA VAL A 50 -7.06 -7.93 -9.93
C VAL A 50 -7.50 -7.83 -8.47
N LYS A 51 -7.76 -8.95 -7.80
CA LYS A 51 -8.08 -8.95 -6.36
C LYS A 51 -6.94 -8.43 -5.51
N ASN A 52 -5.70 -8.75 -5.86
CA ASN A 52 -4.54 -8.21 -5.16
C ASN A 52 -4.43 -6.70 -5.38
N LEU A 53 -4.57 -6.23 -6.62
CA LEU A 53 -4.61 -4.80 -6.97
C LEU A 53 -5.65 -4.02 -6.14
N ALA A 54 -6.88 -4.53 -6.03
CA ALA A 54 -7.91 -3.92 -5.19
C ALA A 54 -7.50 -3.83 -3.71
N LYS A 55 -6.84 -4.86 -3.16
CA LYS A 55 -6.33 -4.82 -1.78
C LYS A 55 -5.23 -3.78 -1.58
N PHE A 56 -4.41 -3.49 -2.59
CA PHE A 56 -3.44 -2.40 -2.47
C PHE A 56 -4.12 -1.05 -2.39
N GLU A 57 -5.16 -0.85 -3.19
CA GLU A 57 -5.92 0.39 -3.15
C GLU A 57 -6.45 0.63 -1.73
N GLU A 58 -7.00 -0.41 -1.09
CA GLU A 58 -7.40 -0.34 0.33
C GLU A 58 -6.21 -0.01 1.26
N PHE A 59 -5.04 -0.60 1.05
CA PHE A 59 -3.86 -0.34 1.87
C PHE A 59 -3.30 1.07 1.67
N ILE A 60 -3.32 1.59 0.44
CA ILE A 60 -2.91 2.96 0.10
C ILE A 60 -3.86 3.95 0.75
N VAL A 61 -5.18 3.73 0.63
CA VAL A 61 -6.19 4.57 1.31
C VAL A 61 -6.01 4.52 2.83
N GLY A 62 -5.69 3.36 3.40
CA GLY A 62 -5.39 3.22 4.83
C GLY A 62 -4.12 3.96 5.24
N ALA A 63 -3.06 3.90 4.43
CA ALA A 63 -1.82 4.63 4.66
C ALA A 63 -2.03 6.15 4.58
N ASP A 64 -2.77 6.63 3.57
CA ASP A 64 -3.07 8.04 3.36
C ASP A 64 -3.82 8.64 4.56
N LYS A 65 -4.87 7.95 5.02
CA LYS A 65 -5.58 8.31 6.26
C LYS A 65 -4.66 8.36 7.48
N ALA A 66 -3.78 7.37 7.64
CA ALA A 66 -2.84 7.36 8.76
C ALA A 66 -1.83 8.53 8.68
N VAL A 67 -1.38 8.90 7.47
CA VAL A 67 -0.53 10.08 7.25
C VAL A 67 -1.29 11.33 7.64
N ASP A 68 -2.52 11.54 7.17
CA ASP A 68 -3.33 12.71 7.48
C ASP A 68 -3.57 12.88 8.99
N GLU A 69 -3.69 11.78 9.72
CA GLU A 69 -3.83 11.81 11.17
C GLU A 69 -2.50 12.08 11.90
N ILE A 70 -1.35 11.71 11.33
CA ILE A 70 -0.01 11.96 11.91
C ILE A 70 0.47 13.38 11.60
N LYS A 71 0.12 13.90 10.42
CA LYS A 71 0.56 15.17 9.83
C LYS A 71 0.50 16.35 10.82
N PRO A 72 -0.60 16.59 11.57
CA PRO A 72 -0.69 17.72 12.51
C PRO A 72 0.30 17.60 13.67
N PHE A 73 0.50 16.39 14.21
CA PHE A 73 1.42 16.16 15.32
C PHE A 73 2.89 16.39 14.93
N VAL A 74 3.23 16.07 13.69
CA VAL A 74 4.60 16.27 13.17
C VAL A 74 4.84 17.75 12.87
N TYR A 75 3.91 18.42 12.17
CA TYR A 75 4.09 19.84 11.82
C TYR A 75 4.03 20.78 13.02
N GLU A 76 3.21 20.48 14.04
CA GLU A 76 3.24 21.22 15.30
C GLU A 76 4.62 21.18 15.96
N LYS A 77 5.34 20.04 15.85
CA LYS A 77 6.67 19.85 16.46
C LYS A 77 7.83 20.39 15.63
N LEU A 78 7.67 20.48 14.32
CA LEU A 78 8.69 21.03 13.42
C LEU A 78 8.71 22.57 13.39
N GLY A 79 7.77 23.23 14.07
CA GLY A 79 7.57 24.68 13.95
C GLY A 79 6.87 24.97 12.63
N GLY A 80 5.58 25.29 12.69
CA GLY A 80 4.74 25.49 11.52
C GLY A 80 5.16 26.72 10.70
N ASP A 81 6.11 26.53 9.78
CA ASP A 81 6.25 27.33 8.55
C ASP A 81 5.56 26.58 7.40
N THR A 82 4.28 26.25 7.60
CA THR A 82 3.41 25.79 6.51
C THR A 82 2.61 27.00 6.02
N GLU A 83 3.32 27.96 5.42
CA GLU A 83 2.72 28.68 4.30
C GLU A 83 2.50 27.65 3.20
N ILE A 84 1.22 27.51 2.88
CA ILE A 84 0.61 26.57 1.96
C ILE A 84 1.20 26.79 0.55
N LEU A 85 1.69 25.72 -0.08
CA LEU A 85 1.79 25.57 -1.53
C LEU A 85 1.00 24.34 -1.97
#